data_AF-A0A349S8W6-F1
#
_entry.id   AF-A0A349S8W6-F1
#
_cell.length_a   1.000
_cell.length_b   1.000
_cell.length_c   1.000
_cell.angle_alpha   90.00
_cell.angle_beta   90.00
_cell.angle_gamma   90.00
#
_symmetry.space_group_name_H-M   'P 1'
#
loop_
_entity.id
_entity.type
_entity.pdbx_description
1 polymer ?
#
loop_
_entity_poly.entity_id
_entity_poly.type
_entity_poly.pdbx_seq_one_letter_code
_entity_poly.pdbx_strand_id
1 'polypeptide(L)'
;LHEVYSDEATKDWVNAGCRSAGIGCLECKKPLSDAIIAELEPIQLRAAQYEKDPDVVRSIIAEGCEAARETARETLHDVRSAMGLTSW
;
A
#
# COMPACT_ATOMS: atom_id res chain seq x y z
N LEU A 1 -5.41 13.32 -9.57
CA LEU A 1 -6.02 11.99 -9.39
C LEU A 1 -6.37 11.32 -10.72
N HIS A 2 -7.02 12.00 -11.67
CA HIS A 2 -7.21 11.46 -13.03
C HIS A 2 -5.91 11.01 -13.70
N GLU A 3 -4.78 11.68 -13.43
CA GLU A 3 -3.44 11.26 -13.89
C GLU A 3 -3.13 9.78 -13.58
N VAL A 4 -3.61 9.27 -12.45
CA VAL A 4 -3.35 7.92 -11.93
C VAL A 4 -4.51 6.97 -12.24
N TYR A 5 -5.75 7.41 -12.05
CA TYR A 5 -6.96 6.57 -12.02
C TYR A 5 -7.82 6.67 -13.28
N SER A 6 -7.32 7.27 -14.35
CA SER A 6 -8.08 7.43 -15.58
C SER A 6 -7.23 7.13 -16.79
N ASP A 7 -7.86 6.53 -17.79
CA ASP A 7 -7.27 6.33 -19.11
C ASP A 7 -7.21 7.66 -19.88
N GLU A 8 -6.56 7.64 -21.03
CA GLU A 8 -6.35 8.85 -21.83
C GLU A 8 -7.67 9.42 -22.36
N ALA A 9 -8.60 8.56 -22.76
CA ALA A 9 -9.91 8.99 -23.25
C ALA A 9 -10.70 9.75 -22.17
N THR A 10 -10.69 9.24 -20.93
CA THR A 10 -11.34 9.91 -19.79
C THR A 10 -10.64 11.22 -19.46
N LYS A 11 -9.30 11.27 -19.52
CA LYS A 11 -8.53 12.51 -19.30
C LYS A 11 -8.86 13.57 -20.35
N ASP A 12 -8.94 13.19 -21.61
CA ASP A 12 -9.31 14.11 -22.71
C ASP A 12 -10.72 14.66 -22.53
N TRP A 13 -11.69 13.80 -22.21
CA TRP A 13 -13.06 14.19 -21.93
C TRP A 13 -13.15 15.15 -20.74
N VAL A 14 -12.48 14.85 -19.62
CA VAL A 14 -12.43 15.74 -18.44
C VAL A 14 -11.76 17.06 -18.79
N ASN A 15 -10.64 17.05 -19.50
CA ASN A 15 -9.92 18.27 -19.87
C ASN A 15 -10.78 19.19 -20.74
N ALA A 16 -11.51 18.64 -21.71
CA ALA A 16 -12.42 19.41 -22.55
C ALA A 16 -13.64 19.91 -21.76
N GLY A 17 -14.33 19.02 -21.06
CA GLY A 17 -15.58 19.33 -20.36
C GLY A 17 -15.39 20.22 -19.13
N CYS A 18 -14.39 19.92 -18.30
CA CYS A 18 -14.19 20.64 -17.03
C CYS A 18 -13.67 22.06 -17.27
N ARG A 19 -12.75 22.26 -18.22
CA ARG A 19 -12.17 23.59 -18.51
C ARG A 19 -13.15 24.53 -19.22
N SER A 20 -14.09 23.97 -19.97
CA SER A 20 -15.16 24.71 -20.66
C SER A 20 -16.42 24.90 -19.81
N ALA A 21 -16.46 24.34 -18.58
CA ALA A 21 -17.67 24.23 -17.77
C ALA A 21 -18.82 23.48 -18.49
N GLY A 22 -18.50 22.58 -19.42
CA GLY A 22 -19.44 21.72 -20.14
C GLY A 22 -19.87 20.46 -19.36
N ILE A 23 -19.17 20.12 -18.27
CA ILE A 23 -19.56 19.05 -17.33
C ILE A 23 -19.52 19.56 -15.89
N GLY A 24 -20.36 18.99 -15.03
CA GLY A 24 -20.39 19.25 -13.60
C GLY A 24 -19.26 18.55 -12.83
N CYS A 25 -18.92 19.08 -11.66
CA CYS A 25 -17.90 18.50 -10.79
C CYS A 25 -18.20 17.05 -10.38
N LEU A 26 -19.48 16.67 -10.26
CA LEU A 26 -19.87 15.30 -9.93
C LEU A 26 -19.68 14.34 -11.11
N GLU A 27 -19.95 14.80 -12.33
CA GLU A 27 -19.72 14.02 -13.55
C GLU A 27 -18.23 13.76 -13.74
N CYS A 28 -17.40 14.78 -13.57
CA CYS A 28 -15.93 14.65 -13.59
C CYS A 28 -15.43 13.65 -12.53
N LYS A 29 -15.96 13.72 -11.30
CA LYS A 29 -15.53 12.86 -10.19
C LYS A 29 -16.04 11.42 -10.26
N LYS A 30 -17.15 11.16 -10.96
CA LYS A 30 -17.78 9.84 -11.00
C LYS A 30 -16.86 8.73 -11.55
N PRO A 31 -16.25 8.86 -12.74
CA PRO A 31 -15.34 7.82 -13.23
C PRO A 31 -14.11 7.67 -12.34
N LEU A 32 -13.65 8.76 -11.72
CA LEU A 32 -12.55 8.72 -10.77
C LEU A 32 -12.90 7.92 -9.51
N SER A 33 -14.06 8.18 -8.90
CA SER A 33 -14.49 7.46 -7.71
C SER A 33 -14.73 5.98 -7.99
N ASP A 34 -15.29 5.66 -9.15
CA ASP A 34 -15.57 4.29 -9.54
C ASP A 34 -14.28 3.49 -9.71
N ALA A 35 -13.25 4.09 -10.33
CA ALA A 35 -11.92 3.47 -10.44
C ALA A 35 -11.25 3.27 -9.06
N ILE A 36 -11.30 4.28 -8.19
CA ILE A 36 -10.74 4.18 -6.82
C ILE A 36 -11.45 3.08 -6.02
N ILE A 37 -12.78 3.02 -6.08
CA ILE A 37 -13.56 2.00 -5.36
C ILE A 37 -13.20 0.61 -5.87
N ALA A 38 -13.10 0.42 -7.20
CA ALA A 38 -12.72 -0.86 -7.79
C ALA A 38 -11.32 -1.32 -7.35
N GLU A 39 -10.36 -0.40 -7.20
CA GLU A 39 -9.03 -0.73 -6.68
C GLU A 39 -9.06 -1.07 -5.18
N LEU A 40 -9.83 -0.32 -4.39
CA LEU A 40 -9.90 -0.52 -2.94
C LEU A 40 -10.70 -1.74 -2.53
N GLU A 41 -11.71 -2.14 -3.28
CA GLU A 41 -12.60 -3.28 -2.98
C GLU A 41 -11.83 -4.57 -2.61
N PRO A 42 -10.88 -5.08 -3.42
CA PRO A 42 -10.11 -6.27 -3.05
C PRO A 42 -9.18 -6.06 -1.85
N ILE A 43 -8.73 -4.84 -1.57
CA ILE A 43 -7.92 -4.52 -0.39
C ILE A 43 -8.80 -4.57 0.86
N GLN A 44 -9.98 -3.96 0.81
CA GLN A 44 -10.94 -3.92 1.91
C GLN A 44 -11.49 -5.32 2.24
N LEU A 45 -11.77 -6.13 1.22
CA LEU A 45 -12.21 -7.52 1.43
C LEU A 45 -11.16 -8.37 2.16
N ARG A 46 -9.87 -8.18 1.85
CA ARG A 46 -8.77 -8.85 2.56
C ARG A 46 -8.59 -8.28 3.97
N ALA A 47 -8.63 -6.96 4.12
CA ALA A 47 -8.52 -6.29 5.42
C ALA A 47 -9.60 -6.78 6.40
N ALA A 48 -10.83 -6.95 5.93
CA ALA A 48 -11.95 -7.43 6.75
C ALA A 48 -11.71 -8.81 7.38
N GLN A 49 -10.85 -9.65 6.80
CA GLN A 49 -10.47 -10.94 7.42
C GLN A 49 -9.57 -10.71 8.64
N TYR A 50 -8.61 -9.81 8.53
CA TYR A 50 -7.68 -9.45 9.62
C TYR A 50 -8.33 -8.61 10.71
N GLU A 51 -9.33 -7.79 10.36
CA GLU A 51 -10.10 -7.01 11.34
C GLU A 51 -10.96 -7.91 12.24
N LYS A 52 -11.47 -9.02 11.69
CA LYS A 52 -12.26 -10.01 12.45
C LYS A 52 -11.42 -10.80 13.44
N ASP A 53 -10.13 -10.99 13.14
CA ASP A 53 -9.20 -11.70 14.01
C ASP A 53 -7.85 -10.98 14.07
N PRO A 54 -7.70 -10.02 15.01
CA PRO A 54 -6.45 -9.28 15.19
C PRO A 54 -5.26 -10.15 15.65
N ASP A 55 -5.49 -11.37 16.18
CA ASP A 55 -4.40 -12.25 16.59
C ASP A 55 -3.60 -12.78 15.39
N VAL A 56 -4.25 -12.95 14.24
CA VAL A 56 -3.56 -13.32 12.99
C VAL A 56 -2.50 -12.28 12.63
N VAL A 57 -2.83 -10.99 12.72
CA VAL A 57 -1.88 -9.90 12.45
C VAL A 57 -0.73 -9.91 13.45
N ARG A 58 -1.02 -10.13 14.74
CA ARG A 58 0.01 -10.25 15.78
C ARG A 58 0.96 -11.41 15.51
N SER A 59 0.45 -12.57 15.09
CA SER A 59 1.27 -13.74 14.75
C SER A 59 2.20 -13.44 13.58
N ILE A 60 1.67 -12.87 12.49
CA ILE A 60 2.46 -12.50 11.30
C ILE A 60 3.62 -11.57 11.69
N ILE A 61 3.35 -10.56 12.53
CA ILE A 61 4.38 -9.63 13.00
C ILE A 61 5.40 -10.35 13.89
N ALA A 62 4.96 -11.20 14.82
CA ALA A 62 5.85 -11.92 15.72
C ALA A 62 6.80 -12.87 14.96
N GLU A 63 6.28 -13.59 13.96
CA GLU A 63 7.05 -14.45 13.07
C GLU A 63 8.09 -13.65 12.27
N GLY A 64 7.68 -12.53 11.68
CA GLY A 64 8.59 -11.63 10.97
C GLY A 64 9.68 -11.05 11.87
N CYS A 65 9.34 -10.72 13.12
CA CYS A 65 10.32 -10.27 14.12
C CYS A 65 11.36 -11.34 14.45
N GLU A 66 10.98 -12.62 14.57
CA GLU A 66 11.96 -13.67 14.86
C GLU A 66 12.89 -13.92 13.67
N ALA A 67 12.35 -13.98 12.45
CA ALA A 67 13.15 -14.10 11.23
C ALA A 67 14.14 -12.94 11.07
N ALA A 68 13.68 -11.70 11.28
CA ALA A 68 14.56 -10.53 11.25
C ALA A 68 15.63 -10.57 12.35
N ARG A 69 15.27 -11.07 13.55
CA ARG A 69 16.21 -11.19 14.68
C ARG A 69 17.31 -12.21 14.41
N GLU A 70 17.00 -13.32 13.76
CA GLU A 70 17.99 -14.30 13.32
C GLU A 70 19.02 -13.67 12.38
N THR A 71 18.57 -13.03 11.31
CA THR A 71 19.45 -12.34 10.35
C THR A 71 20.28 -11.23 11.04
N ALA A 72 19.67 -10.49 11.97
CA ALA A 72 20.37 -9.45 12.72
C ALA A 72 21.43 -10.02 13.66
N ARG A 73 21.20 -11.18 14.28
CA ARG A 73 22.19 -11.85 15.14
C ARG A 73 23.43 -12.26 14.34
N GLU A 74 23.24 -12.82 13.15
CA GLU A 74 24.33 -13.18 12.23
C GLU A 74 25.13 -11.94 11.82
N THR A 75 24.44 -10.90 11.35
CA THR A 75 25.08 -9.63 10.98
C THR A 75 25.91 -9.05 12.13
N LEU A 76 25.35 -9.05 13.35
CA LEU A 76 26.05 -8.54 14.52
C LEU A 76 27.22 -9.44 14.95
N HIS A 77 27.19 -10.74 14.66
CA HIS A 77 28.32 -11.63 14.87
C HIS A 77 29.51 -11.19 14.00
N ASP A 78 29.27 -10.97 12.70
CA ASP A 78 30.30 -10.53 11.76
C ASP A 78 30.87 -9.15 12.12
N VAL A 79 29.99 -8.20 12.47
CA VAL A 79 30.40 -6.85 12.92
C VAL A 79 31.29 -6.95 14.16
N ARG A 80 30.90 -7.75 15.17
CA ARG A 80 31.71 -7.92 16.38
C ARG A 80 33.05 -8.59 16.10
N SER A 81 33.07 -9.59 15.23
CA SER A 81 34.29 -10.26 14.79
C SER A 81 35.26 -9.25 14.12
N ALA A 82 34.75 -8.43 13.19
CA ALA A 82 35.52 -7.40 12.52
C ALA A 82 36.05 -6.31 13.47
N MET A 83 35.32 -6.02 14.55
CA MET A 83 35.74 -5.07 15.59
C MET A 83 36.64 -5.68 16.67
N GLY A 84 36.93 -6.99 16.63
CA GLY A 84 37.76 -7.67 17.62
C GLY A 84 37.07 -7.92 18.97
N LEU A 85 35.74 -7.92 19.02
CA LEU A 85 34.95 -8.14 20.25
C LEU A 85 34.61 -9.64 20.45
N THR A 86 35.63 -10.48 20.65
CA THR A 86 35.55 -11.95 20.52
C THR A 86 35.18 -12.74 21.79
N SER A 87 35.03 -12.11 22.97
CA SER A 87 34.61 -12.79 24.20
C SER A 87 33.24 -12.32 24.68
N TRP A 88 32.20 -13.14 24.51
CA TRP A 88 30.93 -13.07 25.23
C TRP A 88 30.35 -14.47 25.38
#